data_AF-A0A7K4GT10-F1
#
_entry.id   AF-A0A7K4GT10-F1
#
_cell.length_a   1.000
_cell.length_b   1.000
_cell.length_c   1.000
_cell.angle_alpha   90.00
_cell.angle_beta   90.00
_cell.angle_gamma   90.00
#
_symmetry.space_group_name_H-M   'P 1'
#
loop_
_entity.id
_entity.type
_entity.pdbx_description
1 polymer ?
#
loop_
_entity_poly.entity_id
_entity_poly.type
_entity_poly.pdbx_seq_one_letter_code
_entity_poly.pdbx_strand_id
1 'polypeptide(L)'
;MANDDLRWDVPYHQAFFKTSHNSFNMSIRKQLNHGVRGLEYDIHDNRIQEINDFEVYHLPRHVDAAINVDGNPGDLLLSNWLTLLKDWSDEQNNEHAPITLFIELKDCILDENNEPSELYGIKRLNKIILDTLSPNYLYSHSDFRKKNNQWPTVRNLKGRVIVVLTSYWGGYWASSEGGFESRLQYLKNCLMGEDDVCFVSWIEEDKGKQKLFMKENARFWKCSIEYSTELYEESVKLQRSTRVDFDKIRMGRHVKTFYEKNYESGFRANFFATDSWVTTEYENSYPWSV
;
A
#
# COMPACT_ATOMS: atom_id res chain seq x y z
N MET A 1 0.23 -12.16 32.68
CA MET A 1 1.66 -12.02 32.33
C MET A 1 1.70 -11.17 31.08
N ALA A 2 2.23 -9.94 31.17
CA ALA A 2 2.35 -9.07 30.01
C ALA A 2 3.35 -9.71 29.05
N ASN A 3 2.87 -10.11 27.88
CA ASN A 3 3.71 -10.63 26.81
C ASN A 3 4.43 -9.41 26.23
N ASP A 4 5.62 -9.09 26.73
CA ASP A 4 6.49 -8.03 26.21
C ASP A 4 7.05 -8.48 24.86
N ASP A 5 6.17 -8.52 23.87
CA ASP A 5 6.55 -8.71 22.50
C ASP A 5 7.20 -7.43 22.00
N LEU A 6 8.53 -7.38 22.10
CA LEU A 6 9.38 -6.25 21.69
C LEU A 6 9.10 -5.79 20.25
N ARG A 7 8.49 -6.63 19.42
CA ARG A 7 8.04 -6.30 18.06
C ARG A 7 6.98 -5.19 18.01
N TRP A 8 6.27 -4.94 19.11
CA TRP A 8 5.28 -3.86 19.18
C TRP A 8 5.87 -2.50 19.56
N ASP A 9 7.04 -2.48 20.18
CA ASP A 9 7.67 -1.24 20.67
C ASP A 9 8.70 -0.66 19.70
N VAL A 10 8.94 -1.32 18.57
CA VAL A 10 9.75 -0.74 17.48
C VAL A 10 8.97 0.37 16.76
N PRO A 11 9.65 1.43 16.30
CA PRO A 11 9.06 2.40 15.38
C PRO A 11 8.47 1.69 14.15
N TYR A 12 7.30 2.13 13.68
CA TYR A 12 6.60 1.46 12.58
C TYR A 12 7.42 1.34 11.28
N HIS A 13 8.21 2.37 10.94
CA HIS A 13 9.16 2.33 9.82
C HIS A 13 10.33 1.35 9.98
N GLN A 14 10.47 0.72 11.14
CA GLN A 14 11.48 -0.30 11.42
C GLN A 14 10.87 -1.70 11.61
N ALA A 15 9.54 -1.80 11.63
CA ALA A 15 8.81 -3.05 11.69
C ALA A 15 8.69 -3.70 10.31
N PHE A 16 8.63 -5.03 10.30
CA PHE A 16 8.36 -5.85 9.12
C PHE A 16 6.98 -6.47 9.23
N PHE A 17 6.20 -6.40 8.16
CA PHE A 17 4.83 -6.88 8.14
C PHE A 17 4.61 -7.89 7.02
N LYS A 18 3.80 -8.91 7.32
CA LYS A 18 3.33 -9.83 6.28
C LYS A 18 2.47 -9.06 5.28
N THR A 19 2.74 -9.24 4.00
CA THR A 19 2.07 -8.48 2.94
C THR A 19 1.59 -9.43 1.85
N SER A 20 0.46 -9.10 1.25
CA SER A 20 -0.11 -9.81 0.11
C SER A 20 -0.11 -8.91 -1.13
N HIS A 21 -0.10 -9.52 -2.30
CA HIS A 21 -0.18 -8.84 -3.59
C HIS A 21 -1.58 -9.06 -4.17
N ASN A 22 -2.17 -8.00 -4.75
CA ASN A 22 -3.56 -8.01 -5.23
C ASN A 22 -4.51 -8.65 -4.22
N SER A 23 -4.53 -8.14 -2.98
CA SER A 23 -5.21 -8.77 -1.85
C SER A 23 -6.69 -9.04 -2.10
N PHE A 24 -7.33 -8.24 -2.96
CA PHE A 24 -8.72 -8.38 -3.38
C PHE A 24 -9.00 -9.66 -4.19
N ASN A 25 -7.97 -10.39 -4.65
CA ASN A 25 -8.12 -11.66 -5.35
C ASN A 25 -8.43 -12.85 -4.43
N MET A 26 -8.48 -12.62 -3.12
CA MET A 26 -8.79 -13.63 -2.13
C MET A 26 -9.51 -13.02 -0.93
N SER A 27 -9.88 -13.84 0.05
CA SER A 27 -10.52 -13.36 1.27
C SER A 27 -9.62 -12.41 2.05
N ILE A 28 -10.07 -11.17 2.23
CA ILE A 28 -9.36 -10.16 3.04
C ILE A 28 -9.35 -10.57 4.51
N ARG A 29 -10.48 -11.07 5.01
CA ARG A 29 -10.61 -11.56 6.40
C ARG A 29 -9.64 -12.70 6.66
N LYS A 30 -9.51 -13.65 5.74
CA LYS A 30 -8.56 -14.76 5.88
C LYS A 30 -7.12 -14.25 5.95
N GLN A 31 -6.73 -13.33 5.07
CA GLN A 31 -5.40 -12.70 5.09
C GLN A 31 -5.12 -12.03 6.44
N LEU A 32 -6.02 -11.16 6.89
CA LEU A 32 -5.88 -10.43 8.15
C LEU A 32 -5.81 -11.36 9.37
N ASN A 33 -6.62 -12.43 9.37
CA ASN A 33 -6.63 -13.47 10.41
C ASN A 33 -5.32 -14.28 10.46
N HIS A 34 -4.54 -14.33 9.38
CA HIS A 34 -3.21 -14.98 9.34
C HIS A 34 -2.07 -13.99 9.63
N GLY A 35 -2.38 -12.76 10.06
CA GLY A 35 -1.38 -11.76 10.40
C GLY A 35 -0.88 -10.95 9.21
N VAL A 36 -1.51 -11.05 8.03
CA VAL A 36 -1.24 -10.09 6.94
C VAL A 36 -1.62 -8.70 7.42
N ARG A 37 -0.69 -7.76 7.28
CA ARG A 37 -0.85 -6.35 7.64
C ARG A 37 -0.49 -5.41 6.52
N GLY A 38 0.12 -5.88 5.43
CA GLY A 38 0.16 -5.17 4.16
C GLY A 38 -0.87 -5.74 3.18
N LEU A 39 -1.83 -4.91 2.76
CA LEU A 39 -2.83 -5.23 1.76
C LEU A 39 -2.70 -4.31 0.56
N GLU A 40 -3.11 -4.77 -0.61
CA GLU A 40 -3.11 -4.02 -1.87
C GLU A 40 -4.48 -4.06 -2.53
N TYR A 41 -4.98 -2.89 -2.93
CA TYR A 41 -6.13 -2.70 -3.79
C TYR A 41 -5.73 -1.98 -5.07
N ASP A 42 -5.93 -2.64 -6.20
CA ASP A 42 -5.86 -2.04 -7.53
C ASP A 42 -7.18 -1.33 -7.77
N ILE A 43 -7.13 -0.02 -8.01
CA ILE A 43 -8.32 0.80 -8.17
C ILE A 43 -8.41 1.43 -9.55
N HIS A 44 -9.64 1.54 -10.01
CA HIS A 44 -10.04 2.06 -11.31
C HIS A 44 -11.05 3.21 -11.16
N ASP A 45 -10.93 4.23 -12.01
CA ASP A 45 -11.78 5.43 -11.98
C ASP A 45 -12.71 5.54 -13.20
N ASN A 46 -12.75 4.52 -14.06
CA ASN A 46 -13.48 4.54 -15.34
C ASN A 46 -14.96 4.99 -15.23
N ARG A 47 -15.59 4.83 -14.07
CA ARG A 47 -17.01 5.16 -13.84
C ARG A 47 -17.22 6.18 -12.71
N ILE A 48 -16.16 6.85 -12.26
CA ILE A 48 -16.16 7.69 -11.05
C ILE A 48 -17.24 8.79 -11.04
N GLN A 49 -17.65 9.30 -12.19
CA GLN A 49 -18.75 10.27 -12.31
C GLN A 49 -20.12 9.64 -12.08
N GLU A 50 -20.32 8.40 -12.54
CA GLU A 50 -21.59 7.67 -12.43
C GLU A 50 -21.80 7.16 -11.01
N ILE A 51 -20.77 6.49 -10.46
CA ILE A 51 -20.88 5.78 -9.18
C ILE A 51 -20.37 6.60 -7.99
N ASN A 52 -19.71 7.74 -8.24
CA ASN A 52 -19.10 8.58 -7.20
C ASN A 52 -18.10 7.83 -6.29
N ASP A 53 -17.49 6.76 -6.82
CA ASP A 53 -16.56 5.85 -6.14
C ASP A 53 -15.52 5.31 -7.12
N PHE A 54 -14.53 4.57 -6.61
CA PHE A 54 -13.59 3.78 -7.39
C PHE A 54 -13.99 2.30 -7.37
N GLU A 55 -13.57 1.56 -8.39
CA GLU A 55 -13.79 0.11 -8.48
C GLU A 55 -12.48 -0.64 -8.20
N VAL A 56 -12.55 -1.74 -7.42
CA VAL A 56 -11.40 -2.56 -7.02
C VAL A 56 -11.32 -3.83 -7.87
N TYR A 57 -10.34 -3.92 -8.78
CA TYR A 57 -10.03 -5.11 -9.60
C TYR A 57 -8.72 -4.91 -10.37
N HIS A 58 -8.20 -5.95 -11.02
CA HIS A 58 -7.03 -5.83 -11.92
C HIS A 58 -7.29 -6.38 -13.33
N LEU A 59 -8.07 -7.45 -13.49
CA LEU A 59 -8.34 -8.05 -14.80
C LEU A 59 -9.65 -7.56 -15.43
N PRO A 60 -9.74 -7.55 -16.78
CA PRO A 60 -10.98 -7.24 -17.48
C PRO A 60 -12.14 -8.11 -17.02
N ARG A 61 -13.35 -7.52 -16.98
CA ARG A 61 -14.57 -8.15 -16.45
C ARG A 61 -14.46 -8.56 -14.97
N HIS A 62 -13.45 -8.07 -14.26
CA HIS A 62 -13.31 -8.19 -12.80
C HIS A 62 -13.28 -9.64 -12.32
N VAL A 63 -12.77 -10.55 -13.17
CA VAL A 63 -12.78 -12.01 -12.94
C VAL A 63 -11.84 -12.47 -11.81
N ASP A 64 -10.97 -11.56 -11.37
CA ASP A 64 -9.98 -11.77 -10.34
C ASP A 64 -10.45 -11.30 -8.96
N ALA A 65 -11.32 -10.28 -8.88
CA ALA A 65 -11.88 -9.81 -7.62
C ALA A 65 -12.72 -10.91 -6.95
N ALA A 66 -12.33 -11.29 -5.73
CA ALA A 66 -12.99 -12.34 -4.94
C ALA A 66 -14.27 -11.83 -4.26
N ILE A 67 -15.26 -11.46 -5.08
CA ILE A 67 -16.56 -10.91 -4.65
C ILE A 67 -17.36 -11.95 -3.87
N ASN A 68 -17.98 -11.55 -2.75
CA ASN A 68 -18.74 -12.40 -1.83
C ASN A 68 -17.97 -13.62 -1.27
N VAL A 69 -16.64 -13.62 -1.35
CA VAL A 69 -15.80 -14.68 -0.78
C VAL A 69 -15.48 -14.35 0.67
N ASP A 70 -15.97 -15.18 1.60
CA ASP A 70 -15.61 -15.13 3.03
C ASP A 70 -15.75 -13.72 3.64
N GLY A 71 -16.86 -13.04 3.32
CA GLY A 71 -17.18 -11.70 3.81
C GLY A 71 -16.56 -10.55 3.01
N ASN A 72 -15.87 -10.81 1.89
CA ASN A 72 -15.56 -9.76 0.91
C ASN A 72 -16.84 -9.10 0.36
N PRO A 73 -16.79 -7.83 -0.09
CA PRO A 73 -17.95 -7.12 -0.61
C PRO A 73 -18.62 -7.85 -1.78
N GLY A 74 -19.92 -7.56 -1.95
CA GLY A 74 -20.73 -8.06 -3.08
C GLY A 74 -20.58 -7.23 -4.36
N ASP A 75 -19.76 -6.19 -4.34
CA ASP A 75 -19.50 -5.27 -5.45
C ASP A 75 -18.04 -4.80 -5.45
N LEU A 76 -17.70 -3.97 -6.44
CA LEU A 76 -16.34 -3.48 -6.65
C LEU A 76 -16.06 -2.17 -5.92
N LEU A 77 -17.03 -1.58 -5.22
CA LEU A 77 -16.92 -0.22 -4.69
C LEU A 77 -15.83 -0.15 -3.61
N LEU A 78 -14.83 0.70 -3.81
CA LEU A 78 -13.71 0.87 -2.87
C LEU A 78 -14.22 1.14 -1.45
N SER A 79 -15.26 1.96 -1.29
CA SER A 79 -15.88 2.22 0.01
C SER A 79 -16.32 0.93 0.74
N ASN A 80 -16.87 -0.05 0.04
CA ASN A 80 -17.27 -1.32 0.65
C ASN A 80 -16.06 -2.19 1.02
N TRP A 81 -15.01 -2.18 0.21
CA TRP A 81 -13.74 -2.86 0.55
C TRP A 81 -13.04 -2.22 1.75
N LEU A 82 -13.09 -0.89 1.89
CA LEU A 82 -12.60 -0.17 3.07
C LEU A 82 -13.48 -0.44 4.31
N THR A 83 -14.79 -0.52 4.14
CA THR A 83 -15.74 -0.88 5.21
C THR A 83 -15.43 -2.26 5.79
N LEU A 84 -15.05 -3.22 4.94
CA LEU A 84 -14.61 -4.54 5.40
C LEU A 84 -13.41 -4.46 6.35
N LEU A 85 -12.41 -3.60 6.08
CA LEU A 85 -11.27 -3.43 6.97
C LEU A 85 -11.72 -2.89 8.34
N LYS A 86 -12.61 -1.89 8.32
CA LYS A 86 -13.19 -1.30 9.52
C LYS A 86 -13.95 -2.35 10.35
N ASP A 87 -14.81 -3.13 9.71
CA ASP A 87 -15.62 -4.15 10.38
C ASP A 87 -14.75 -5.26 10.97
N TRP A 88 -13.73 -5.71 10.23
CA TRP A 88 -12.75 -6.66 10.77
C TRP A 88 -11.96 -6.07 11.95
N SER A 89 -11.50 -4.81 11.86
CA SER A 89 -10.82 -4.12 12.96
C SER A 89 -11.68 -4.05 14.22
N ASP A 90 -12.96 -3.74 14.07
CA ASP A 90 -13.94 -3.67 15.17
C ASP A 90 -14.14 -5.04 15.84
N GLU A 91 -14.25 -6.12 15.06
CA GLU A 91 -14.32 -7.49 15.59
C GLU A 91 -13.07 -7.90 16.38
N GLN A 92 -11.91 -7.32 16.05
CA GLN A 92 -10.66 -7.51 16.81
C GLN A 92 -10.51 -6.52 17.98
N ASN A 93 -11.56 -5.75 18.32
CA ASN A 93 -11.52 -4.67 19.31
C ASN A 93 -10.42 -3.64 19.06
N ASN A 94 -10.00 -3.44 17.81
CA ASN A 94 -8.92 -2.54 17.42
C ASN A 94 -7.55 -2.84 18.08
N GLU A 95 -7.34 -4.07 18.57
CA GLU A 95 -6.10 -4.48 19.26
C GLU A 95 -5.04 -5.07 18.31
N HIS A 96 -5.32 -5.13 17.01
CA HIS A 96 -4.41 -5.63 16.00
C HIS A 96 -3.29 -4.61 15.65
N ALA A 97 -2.17 -5.11 15.12
CA ALA A 97 -1.11 -4.27 14.55
C ALA A 97 -1.65 -3.43 13.37
N PRO A 98 -1.09 -2.25 13.10
CA PRO A 98 -1.57 -1.38 12.01
C PRO A 98 -1.63 -2.10 10.67
N ILE A 99 -2.67 -1.81 9.89
CA ILE A 99 -2.83 -2.28 8.51
C ILE A 99 -2.28 -1.21 7.58
N THR A 100 -1.39 -1.59 6.68
CA THR A 100 -0.96 -0.78 5.55
C THR A 100 -1.79 -1.15 4.35
N LEU A 101 -2.50 -0.18 3.80
CA LEU A 101 -3.24 -0.35 2.57
C LEU A 101 -2.51 0.36 1.44
N PHE A 102 -1.97 -0.41 0.52
CA PHE A 102 -1.46 0.07 -0.76
C PHE A 102 -2.64 0.24 -1.71
N ILE A 103 -2.90 1.47 -2.12
CA ILE A 103 -3.90 1.78 -3.14
C ILE A 103 -3.15 2.05 -4.43
N GLU A 104 -3.25 1.12 -5.38
CA GLU A 104 -2.60 1.22 -6.69
C GLU A 104 -3.56 1.82 -7.72
N LEU A 105 -3.20 2.99 -8.24
CA LEU A 105 -3.91 3.61 -9.36
C LEU A 105 -3.56 2.88 -10.66
N LYS A 106 -4.55 2.22 -11.26
CA LYS A 106 -4.41 1.53 -12.56
C LYS A 106 -4.72 2.41 -13.75
N ASP A 107 -5.57 3.41 -13.55
CA ASP A 107 -5.99 4.35 -14.57
C ASP A 107 -5.29 5.71 -14.42
N CYS A 108 -5.34 6.47 -15.51
CA CYS A 108 -4.89 7.84 -15.55
C CYS A 108 -5.97 8.76 -14.97
N ILE A 109 -5.72 9.35 -13.81
CA ILE A 109 -6.63 10.33 -13.20
C ILE A 109 -6.72 11.68 -13.98
N LEU A 110 -6.04 11.78 -15.14
CA LEU A 110 -6.05 12.90 -16.07
C LEU A 110 -6.71 12.49 -17.38
N ASP A 111 -7.96 12.09 -17.29
CA ASP A 111 -8.75 11.68 -18.42
C ASP A 111 -10.15 12.31 -18.35
N GLU A 112 -10.96 11.98 -19.35
CA GLU A 112 -12.34 12.48 -19.46
C GLU A 112 -13.23 12.06 -18.28
N ASN A 113 -12.85 11.01 -17.54
CA ASN A 113 -13.59 10.57 -16.35
C ASN A 113 -13.44 11.57 -15.19
N ASN A 114 -12.41 12.42 -15.23
CA ASN A 114 -12.09 13.37 -14.16
C ASN A 114 -12.44 14.84 -14.50
N GLU A 115 -13.13 15.09 -15.61
CA GLU A 115 -13.65 16.43 -15.94
C GLU A 115 -14.66 16.94 -14.88
N PRO A 116 -14.74 18.26 -14.60
CA PRO A 116 -14.04 19.36 -15.26
C PRO A 116 -12.71 19.76 -14.59
N SER A 117 -12.14 18.92 -13.71
CA SER A 117 -10.96 19.29 -12.93
C SER A 117 -9.95 18.16 -12.83
N GLU A 118 -8.70 18.42 -13.23
CA GLU A 118 -7.56 17.50 -13.07
C GLU A 118 -7.36 16.99 -11.62
N LEU A 119 -7.93 17.66 -10.61
CA LEU A 119 -7.86 17.26 -9.20
C LEU A 119 -9.09 16.48 -8.73
N TYR A 120 -10.10 16.27 -9.57
CA TYR A 120 -11.35 15.63 -9.19
C TYR A 120 -11.11 14.24 -8.63
N GLY A 121 -10.43 13.36 -9.38
CA GLY A 121 -10.17 11.98 -8.98
C GLY A 121 -9.44 11.86 -7.65
N ILE A 122 -8.35 12.60 -7.47
CA ILE A 122 -7.57 12.54 -6.22
C ILE A 122 -8.33 13.11 -5.02
N LYS A 123 -9.09 14.19 -5.20
CA LYS A 123 -9.96 14.74 -4.14
C LYS A 123 -11.09 13.78 -3.80
N ARG A 124 -11.65 13.12 -4.80
CA ARG A 124 -12.69 12.12 -4.63
C ARG A 124 -12.17 10.91 -3.87
N LEU A 125 -11.00 10.38 -4.24
CA LEU A 125 -10.36 9.25 -3.54
C LEU A 125 -10.13 9.59 -2.07
N ASN A 126 -9.55 10.75 -1.80
CA ASN A 126 -9.30 11.21 -0.43
C ASN A 126 -10.61 11.32 0.36
N LYS A 127 -11.67 11.86 -0.24
CA LYS A 127 -12.99 11.95 0.38
C LYS A 127 -13.57 10.58 0.71
N ILE A 128 -13.53 9.62 -0.22
CA ILE A 128 -14.04 8.26 0.00
C ILE A 128 -13.33 7.59 1.17
N ILE A 129 -12.00 7.71 1.24
CA ILE A 129 -11.20 7.13 2.31
C ILE A 129 -11.55 7.79 3.65
N LEU A 130 -11.63 9.11 3.72
CA LEU A 130 -11.96 9.84 4.97
C LEU A 130 -13.40 9.58 5.45
N ASP A 131 -14.36 9.55 4.53
CA ASP A 131 -15.78 9.30 4.85
C ASP A 131 -15.98 7.86 5.35
N THR A 132 -15.24 6.89 4.78
CA THR A 132 -15.36 5.48 5.15
C THR A 132 -14.53 5.13 6.39
N LEU A 133 -13.27 5.54 6.40
CA LEU A 133 -12.33 5.31 7.49
C LEU A 133 -12.20 6.61 8.28
N SER A 134 -13.03 6.76 9.31
CA SER A 134 -12.98 7.93 10.19
C SER A 134 -11.57 8.18 10.77
N PRO A 135 -11.29 9.37 11.33
CA PRO A 135 -10.02 9.66 12.00
C PRO A 135 -9.64 8.71 13.15
N ASN A 136 -10.58 7.85 13.60
CA ASN A 136 -10.32 6.80 14.59
C ASN A 136 -9.64 5.56 14.01
N TYR A 137 -9.77 5.32 12.70
CA TYR A 137 -9.09 4.22 12.01
C TYR A 137 -7.86 4.72 11.26
N LEU A 138 -7.87 5.90 10.64
CA LEU A 138 -6.75 6.34 9.81
C LEU A 138 -5.60 6.97 10.61
N TYR A 139 -4.38 6.46 10.49
CA TYR A 139 -3.21 7.28 10.78
C TYR A 139 -2.84 8.08 9.53
N SER A 140 -3.19 9.37 9.53
CA SER A 140 -3.09 10.26 8.37
C SER A 140 -1.74 10.99 8.31
N HIS A 141 -1.48 11.68 7.20
CA HIS A 141 -0.31 12.54 7.10
C HIS A 141 -0.34 13.71 8.11
N SER A 142 -1.54 14.24 8.42
CA SER A 142 -1.71 15.26 9.46
C SER A 142 -1.22 14.76 10.82
N ASP A 143 -1.49 13.50 11.17
CA ASP A 143 -1.01 12.89 12.41
C ASP A 143 0.52 12.73 12.41
N PHE A 144 1.09 12.32 11.28
CA PHE A 144 2.54 12.23 11.09
C PHE A 144 3.25 13.58 11.25
N ARG A 145 2.69 14.66 10.70
CA ARG A 145 3.21 16.03 10.88
C ARG A 145 3.15 16.50 12.32
N LYS A 146 2.02 16.27 13.02
CA LYS A 146 1.86 16.60 14.45
C LYS A 146 2.89 15.89 15.33
N LYS A 147 3.51 14.81 14.83
CA LYS A 147 4.61 14.07 15.47
C LYS A 147 5.99 14.47 14.93
N ASN A 148 6.14 15.67 14.35
CA ASN A 148 7.39 16.16 13.79
C ASN A 148 8.00 15.21 12.75
N ASN A 149 7.14 14.57 11.94
CA ASN A 149 7.54 13.60 10.92
C ASN A 149 8.33 12.41 11.51
N GLN A 150 7.98 12.00 12.74
CA GLN A 150 8.51 10.81 13.39
C GLN A 150 7.43 9.74 13.46
N TRP A 151 7.83 8.50 13.17
CA TRP A 151 6.93 7.36 13.23
C TRP A 151 6.70 6.93 14.67
N PRO A 152 5.43 6.77 15.09
CA PRO A 152 5.11 6.09 16.33
C PRO A 152 5.57 4.62 16.30
N THR A 153 5.57 4.00 17.47
CA THR A 153 5.74 2.55 17.57
C THR A 153 4.53 1.82 17.00
N VAL A 154 4.70 0.55 16.64
CA VAL A 154 3.60 -0.33 16.21
C VAL A 154 2.48 -0.34 17.26
N ARG A 155 2.81 -0.38 18.55
CA ARG A 155 1.87 -0.32 19.69
C ARG A 155 1.02 0.94 19.68
N ASN A 156 1.62 2.08 19.37
CA ASN A 156 0.91 3.36 19.32
C ASN A 156 0.02 3.50 18.08
N LEU A 157 0.13 2.59 17.12
CA LEU A 157 -0.65 2.53 15.89
C LEU A 157 -1.63 1.35 15.87
N LYS A 158 -1.90 0.73 17.04
CA LYS A 158 -2.93 -0.30 17.19
C LYS A 158 -4.25 0.10 16.54
N GLY A 159 -4.84 -0.82 15.80
CA GLY A 159 -6.12 -0.62 15.15
C GLY A 159 -6.10 0.36 13.98
N ARG A 160 -4.94 0.97 13.65
CA ARG A 160 -4.88 2.01 12.62
C ARG A 160 -4.69 1.42 11.23
N VAL A 161 -5.26 2.09 10.25
CA VAL A 161 -5.01 1.92 8.82
C VAL A 161 -4.11 3.06 8.35
N ILE A 162 -3.05 2.70 7.62
CA ILE A 162 -2.09 3.61 7.01
C ILE A 162 -2.20 3.42 5.50
N VAL A 163 -2.63 4.46 4.80
CA VAL A 163 -2.81 4.39 3.35
C VAL A 163 -1.55 4.87 2.64
N VAL A 164 -1.09 4.10 1.68
CA VAL A 164 0.03 4.41 0.79
C VAL A 164 -0.50 4.40 -0.64
N LEU A 165 -0.37 5.54 -1.33
CA LEU A 165 -0.77 5.63 -2.74
C LEU A 165 0.37 5.12 -3.63
N THR A 166 0.08 4.20 -4.54
CA THR A 166 1.05 3.68 -5.51
C THR A 166 0.53 3.85 -6.92
N SER A 167 1.44 3.89 -7.89
CA SER A 167 1.09 3.78 -9.30
C SER A 167 2.05 2.87 -10.03
N TYR A 168 1.50 2.12 -11.00
CA TYR A 168 2.22 1.21 -11.87
C TYR A 168 1.87 1.51 -13.33
N TRP A 169 2.83 1.35 -14.24
CA TRP A 169 2.61 1.27 -15.70
C TRP A 169 1.72 2.34 -16.34
N GLY A 170 1.75 3.57 -15.83
CA GLY A 170 0.96 4.68 -16.38
C GLY A 170 -0.26 5.10 -15.57
N GLY A 171 -0.37 4.68 -14.31
CA GLY A 171 -1.15 5.40 -13.30
C GLY A 171 -0.57 6.81 -13.10
N TYR A 172 -0.91 7.71 -14.01
CA TYR A 172 -0.26 8.99 -14.27
C TYR A 172 -0.63 10.09 -13.27
N TRP A 173 -0.77 9.78 -11.98
CA TRP A 173 -0.99 10.84 -10.98
C TRP A 173 0.23 11.77 -10.85
N ALA A 174 1.40 11.39 -11.36
CA ALA A 174 2.59 12.24 -11.48
C ALA A 174 3.34 12.03 -12.81
N SER A 175 2.61 11.81 -13.92
CA SER A 175 3.29 11.71 -15.21
C SER A 175 3.81 13.05 -15.70
N SER A 176 4.81 12.99 -16.57
CA SER A 176 5.34 14.10 -17.34
C SER A 176 4.34 14.67 -18.38
N GLU A 177 3.14 14.09 -18.51
CA GLU A 177 2.11 14.49 -19.46
C GLU A 177 1.03 15.32 -18.74
N GLY A 178 1.15 16.66 -18.80
CA GLY A 178 0.12 17.61 -18.33
C GLY A 178 -0.17 17.60 -16.82
N GLY A 179 -0.54 18.76 -16.24
CA GLY A 179 -0.99 18.89 -14.84
C GLY A 179 0.01 18.51 -13.72
N PHE A 180 1.27 18.21 -14.02
CA PHE A 180 2.27 17.88 -13.00
C PHE A 180 2.36 18.96 -11.91
N GLU A 181 2.35 20.23 -12.32
CA GLU A 181 2.42 21.36 -11.40
C GLU A 181 1.15 21.49 -10.53
N SER A 182 -0.05 21.23 -11.06
CA SER A 182 -1.29 21.31 -10.27
C SER A 182 -1.35 20.22 -9.21
N ARG A 183 -0.90 19.01 -9.53
CA ARG A 183 -0.81 17.87 -8.60
C ARG A 183 0.33 18.02 -7.60
N LEU A 184 1.50 18.47 -8.04
CA LEU A 184 2.60 18.81 -7.15
C LEU A 184 2.20 19.93 -6.19
N GLN A 185 1.45 20.93 -6.66
CA GLN A 185 0.92 21.99 -5.81
C GLN A 185 -0.12 21.44 -4.83
N TYR A 186 -1.05 20.59 -5.27
CA TYR A 186 -2.00 19.92 -4.35
C TYR A 186 -1.28 19.11 -3.27
N LEU A 187 -0.25 18.34 -3.63
CA LEU A 187 0.57 17.63 -2.65
C LEU A 187 1.31 18.60 -1.71
N LYS A 188 1.90 19.68 -2.24
CA LYS A 188 2.56 20.70 -1.41
C LYS A 188 1.58 21.34 -0.43
N ASN A 189 0.38 21.69 -0.88
CA ASN A 189 -0.71 22.17 -0.03
C ASN A 189 -1.05 21.13 1.04
N CYS A 190 -1.16 19.86 0.64
CA CYS A 190 -1.40 18.76 1.57
C CYS A 190 -0.28 18.66 2.63
N LEU A 191 0.99 18.75 2.22
CA LEU A 191 2.16 18.77 3.10
C LEU A 191 2.17 19.99 4.04
N MET A 192 1.71 21.14 3.55
CA MET A 192 1.58 22.39 4.32
C MET A 192 0.33 22.43 5.20
N GLY A 193 -0.58 21.47 5.05
CA GLY A 193 -1.85 21.40 5.78
C GLY A 193 -2.92 22.37 5.29
N GLU A 194 -2.78 22.86 4.05
CA GLU A 194 -3.79 23.67 3.36
C GLU A 194 -4.88 22.81 2.73
N ASP A 195 -4.54 21.56 2.38
CA ASP A 195 -5.47 20.51 1.93
C ASP A 195 -5.32 19.28 2.87
N ASP A 196 -6.42 18.56 3.15
CA ASP A 196 -6.36 17.33 3.94
C ASP A 196 -6.00 16.13 3.06
N VAL A 197 -5.04 15.31 3.50
CA VAL A 197 -4.67 14.07 2.80
C VAL A 197 -4.55 12.90 3.78
N CYS A 198 -5.22 11.80 3.45
CA CYS A 198 -5.16 10.56 4.21
C CYS A 198 -3.90 9.72 3.93
N PHE A 199 -3.25 9.91 2.78
CA PHE A 199 -2.04 9.17 2.38
C PHE A 199 -0.82 9.62 3.16
N VAL A 200 -0.09 8.69 3.78
CA VAL A 200 1.14 9.00 4.53
C VAL A 200 2.39 8.94 3.63
N SER A 201 2.27 8.32 2.46
CA SER A 201 3.32 8.23 1.44
C SER A 201 2.70 8.01 0.07
N TRP A 202 3.42 8.41 -0.98
CA TRP A 202 3.11 8.08 -2.38
C TRP A 202 4.36 7.57 -3.11
N ILE A 203 4.18 6.81 -4.20
CA ILE A 203 5.26 6.38 -5.11
C ILE A 203 5.08 7.04 -6.48
N GLU A 204 6.16 7.60 -7.02
CA GLU A 204 6.23 8.20 -8.36
C GLU A 204 7.22 7.40 -9.24
N GLU A 205 6.86 7.18 -10.50
CA GLU A 205 7.74 6.59 -11.51
C GLU A 205 8.81 7.61 -11.94
N ASP A 206 10.07 7.39 -11.55
CA ASP A 206 11.20 8.26 -11.87
C ASP A 206 11.63 8.14 -13.35
N LYS A 207 11.31 9.17 -14.16
CA LYS A 207 11.77 9.29 -15.55
C LYS A 207 13.02 10.19 -15.74
N GLY A 208 13.72 10.65 -14.68
CA GLY A 208 14.85 11.57 -14.88
C GLY A 208 15.58 12.17 -13.66
N LYS A 209 16.11 13.40 -13.81
CA LYS A 209 17.10 14.02 -12.89
C LYS A 209 16.61 14.28 -11.44
N GLN A 210 15.36 13.98 -11.10
CA GLN A 210 14.71 14.33 -9.83
C GLN A 210 14.58 13.16 -8.83
N LYS A 211 15.53 12.21 -8.84
CA LYS A 211 15.65 11.11 -7.85
C LYS A 211 15.55 11.52 -6.37
N LEU A 212 15.76 12.80 -6.05
CA LEU A 212 15.99 13.26 -4.67
C LEU A 212 14.71 13.48 -3.87
N PHE A 213 13.62 13.98 -4.48
CA PHE A 213 12.41 14.34 -3.71
C PHE A 213 11.77 13.14 -3.01
N MET A 214 11.60 12.05 -3.75
CA MET A 214 11.13 10.75 -3.26
C MET A 214 12.10 10.12 -2.26
N LYS A 215 13.41 10.20 -2.52
CA LYS A 215 14.46 9.63 -1.66
C LYS A 215 14.58 10.33 -0.30
N GLU A 216 14.35 11.64 -0.25
CA GLU A 216 14.50 12.43 0.99
C GLU A 216 13.25 12.39 1.88
N ASN A 217 12.07 12.07 1.32
CA ASN A 217 10.79 12.19 2.03
C ASN A 217 10.03 10.86 2.18
N ALA A 218 10.25 9.86 1.31
CA ALA A 218 9.58 8.56 1.45
C ALA A 218 10.25 7.72 2.54
N ARG A 219 9.49 7.44 3.62
CA ARG A 219 9.97 6.61 4.74
C ARG A 219 9.54 5.14 4.68
N PHE A 220 8.88 4.71 3.59
CA PHE A 220 8.46 3.31 3.33
C PHE A 220 8.62 2.93 1.88
N TRP A 221 8.93 1.66 1.65
CA TRP A 221 8.94 1.03 0.33
C TRP A 221 8.17 -0.30 0.39
N LYS A 222 7.29 -0.50 -0.60
CA LYS A 222 6.59 -1.78 -0.84
C LYS A 222 7.46 -2.66 -1.71
N CYS A 223 7.54 -3.95 -1.37
CA CYS A 223 8.48 -4.90 -1.97
C CYS A 223 7.79 -6.22 -2.34
N SER A 224 7.44 -6.46 -3.61
CA SER A 224 6.92 -7.79 -4.02
C SER A 224 8.03 -8.84 -4.01
N ILE A 225 7.95 -9.82 -3.11
CA ILE A 225 8.86 -10.97 -3.06
C ILE A 225 8.44 -12.01 -4.09
N GLU A 226 9.39 -12.33 -4.97
CA GLU A 226 9.40 -13.61 -5.66
C GLU A 226 10.67 -14.38 -5.28
N TYR A 227 10.52 -15.67 -5.01
CA TYR A 227 11.65 -16.56 -4.84
C TYR A 227 12.12 -17.05 -6.21
N SER A 228 13.43 -17.05 -6.45
CA SER A 228 13.99 -17.77 -7.58
C SER A 228 13.72 -19.27 -7.40
N THR A 229 13.03 -19.89 -8.36
CA THR A 229 12.76 -21.34 -8.35
C THR A 229 14.03 -22.17 -8.52
N GLU A 230 15.08 -21.59 -9.12
CA GLU A 230 16.35 -22.27 -9.41
C GLU A 230 17.30 -22.28 -8.20
N LEU A 231 17.23 -21.27 -7.34
CA LEU A 231 18.13 -21.09 -6.18
C LEU A 231 17.36 -20.99 -4.86
N TYR A 232 16.19 -21.64 -4.78
CA TYR A 232 15.28 -21.55 -3.63
C TYR A 232 15.98 -21.87 -2.30
N GLU A 233 16.64 -23.03 -2.21
CA GLU A 233 17.29 -23.48 -0.97
C GLU A 233 18.45 -22.59 -0.52
N GLU A 234 19.21 -22.02 -1.48
CA GLU A 234 20.31 -21.09 -1.20
C GLU A 234 19.79 -19.71 -0.77
N SER A 235 18.73 -19.23 -1.43
CA SER A 235 18.13 -17.91 -1.16
C SER A 235 17.43 -17.87 0.21
N VAL A 236 16.79 -18.98 0.61
CA VAL A 236 16.21 -19.16 1.96
C VAL A 236 17.32 -19.17 3.02
N LYS A 237 18.40 -19.93 2.80
CA LYS A 237 19.54 -19.99 3.76
C LYS A 237 20.27 -18.66 3.92
N LEU A 238 20.36 -17.86 2.85
CA LEU A 238 21.05 -16.58 2.84
C LEU A 238 20.13 -15.39 3.13
N GLN A 239 18.83 -15.62 3.41
CA GLN A 239 17.82 -14.57 3.62
C GLN A 239 17.77 -13.54 2.47
N ARG A 240 18.05 -13.98 1.23
CA ARG A 240 18.11 -13.10 0.05
C ARG A 240 16.72 -13.02 -0.59
N SER A 241 15.97 -11.97 -0.26
CA SER A 241 14.76 -11.61 -1.02
C SER A 241 15.18 -11.02 -2.37
N THR A 242 14.73 -11.63 -3.48
CA THR A 242 15.05 -11.17 -4.84
C THR A 242 13.81 -10.78 -5.62
N ARG A 243 13.15 -9.68 -5.22
CA ARG A 243 12.43 -8.73 -6.10
C ARG A 243 11.78 -7.59 -5.29
N VAL A 244 11.63 -6.43 -5.95
CA VAL A 244 10.61 -5.38 -5.75
C VAL A 244 10.40 -4.80 -7.13
N ASP A 245 9.24 -5.03 -7.74
CA ASP A 245 9.23 -5.12 -9.20
C ASP A 245 9.11 -3.80 -9.95
N PHE A 246 9.95 -3.60 -10.97
CA PHE A 246 9.74 -2.61 -12.04
C PHE A 246 9.36 -3.27 -13.37
N ASP A 247 9.51 -4.60 -13.54
CA ASP A 247 9.22 -5.25 -14.83
C ASP A 247 9.23 -6.78 -14.73
N LYS A 248 8.09 -7.43 -14.96
CA LYS A 248 8.10 -8.81 -15.44
C LYS A 248 8.46 -8.83 -16.93
N ILE A 249 9.75 -9.06 -17.18
CA ILE A 249 10.26 -10.21 -17.95
C ILE A 249 9.26 -10.79 -18.99
N ARG A 250 8.83 -10.00 -19.97
CA ARG A 250 8.51 -10.55 -21.29
C ARG A 250 9.76 -10.65 -22.18
N MET A 251 10.92 -10.22 -21.65
CA MET A 251 12.22 -10.12 -22.35
C MET A 251 13.38 -10.93 -21.73
N GLY A 252 13.12 -11.88 -20.82
CA GLY A 252 14.14 -12.84 -20.36
C GLY A 252 15.29 -12.28 -19.52
N ARG A 253 15.08 -11.24 -18.68
CA ARG A 253 16.10 -10.73 -17.76
C ARG A 253 15.56 -10.61 -16.33
N HIS A 254 15.88 -11.57 -15.49
CA HIS A 254 15.72 -11.49 -14.04
C HIS A 254 16.59 -10.34 -13.49
N VAL A 255 15.97 -9.32 -12.90
CA VAL A 255 16.68 -8.19 -12.29
C VAL A 255 17.13 -8.58 -10.88
N LYS A 256 18.45 -8.65 -10.68
CA LYS A 256 19.08 -8.65 -9.35
C LYS A 256 18.82 -7.30 -8.68
N THR A 257 18.09 -7.29 -7.56
CA THR A 257 17.99 -6.10 -6.71
C THR A 257 19.30 -5.92 -5.93
N PHE A 258 19.85 -4.70 -5.88
CA PHE A 258 21.01 -4.37 -5.04
C PHE A 258 20.59 -4.15 -3.58
N TYR A 259 20.08 -5.19 -2.93
CA TYR A 259 19.56 -5.11 -1.56
C TYR A 259 20.56 -4.46 -0.60
N GLU A 260 21.84 -4.84 -0.66
CA GLU A 260 22.91 -4.26 0.16
C GLU A 260 23.05 -2.75 -0.07
N LYS A 261 23.11 -2.28 -1.32
CA LYS A 261 23.21 -0.83 -1.61
C LYS A 261 21.96 -0.05 -1.20
N ASN A 262 20.79 -0.66 -1.34
CA ASN A 262 19.53 -0.07 -0.90
C ASN A 262 19.49 0.03 0.62
N TYR A 263 19.90 -1.02 1.31
CA TYR A 263 20.02 -1.07 2.77
C TYR A 263 21.05 -0.08 3.30
N GLU A 264 22.23 0.00 2.69
CA GLU A 264 23.29 0.98 2.98
C GLU A 264 22.83 2.42 2.73
N SER A 265 21.96 2.62 1.73
CA SER A 265 21.33 3.91 1.44
C SER A 265 20.13 4.24 2.33
N GLY A 266 19.84 3.40 3.33
CA GLY A 266 18.76 3.62 4.30
C GLY A 266 17.38 3.13 3.87
N PHE A 267 17.23 2.54 2.68
CA PHE A 267 15.97 1.92 2.26
C PHE A 267 15.71 0.65 3.08
N ARG A 268 14.46 0.47 3.50
CA ARG A 268 14.00 -0.71 4.23
C ARG A 268 12.74 -1.23 3.54
N ALA A 269 12.71 -2.54 3.28
CA ALA A 269 11.56 -3.24 2.72
C ALA A 269 10.66 -3.67 3.88
N ASN A 270 9.68 -2.86 4.22
CA ASN A 270 8.81 -3.14 5.37
C ASN A 270 7.66 -4.10 5.02
N PHE A 271 7.39 -4.26 3.71
CA PHE A 271 6.24 -4.96 3.17
C PHE A 271 6.67 -5.91 2.07
N PHE A 272 7.05 -7.10 2.48
CA PHE A 272 7.42 -8.19 1.60
C PHE A 272 6.15 -8.88 1.08
N ALA A 273 5.63 -8.44 -0.06
CA ALA A 273 4.41 -8.96 -0.64
C ALA A 273 4.64 -10.36 -1.22
N THR A 274 3.82 -11.33 -0.86
CA THR A 274 3.85 -12.67 -1.43
C THR A 274 2.45 -13.26 -1.44
N ASP A 275 2.19 -14.22 -2.33
CA ASP A 275 0.95 -15.01 -2.31
C ASP A 275 1.06 -16.24 -1.41
N SER A 276 2.27 -16.52 -0.89
CA SER A 276 2.59 -17.71 -0.07
C SER A 276 2.50 -17.45 1.43
N TRP A 277 1.82 -16.40 1.87
CA TRP A 277 1.75 -15.99 3.28
C TRP A 277 1.11 -17.05 4.21
N VAL A 278 0.40 -18.05 3.68
CA VAL A 278 -0.15 -19.18 4.44
C VAL A 278 0.84 -20.33 4.67
N THR A 279 2.00 -20.32 4.01
CA THR A 279 2.86 -21.50 3.99
C THR A 279 3.83 -21.51 5.16
N THR A 280 4.19 -22.71 5.64
CA THR A 280 5.16 -22.88 6.73
C THR A 280 6.53 -22.31 6.34
N GLU A 281 6.85 -22.36 5.05
CA GLU A 281 8.06 -21.79 4.47
C GLU A 281 8.12 -20.27 4.65
N TYR A 282 6.99 -19.56 4.55
CA TYR A 282 6.93 -18.12 4.80
C TYR A 282 7.17 -17.78 6.27
N GLU A 283 6.50 -18.49 7.20
CA GLU A 283 6.72 -18.31 8.64
C GLU A 283 8.17 -18.54 9.03
N ASN A 284 8.80 -19.58 8.48
CA ASN A 284 10.21 -19.89 8.73
C ASN A 284 11.15 -18.84 8.12
N SER A 285 10.74 -18.19 7.03
CA SER A 285 11.54 -17.18 6.34
C SER A 285 11.45 -15.79 7.00
N TYR A 286 10.33 -15.49 7.66
CA TYR A 286 10.07 -14.17 8.29
C TYR A 286 9.54 -14.27 9.73
N PRO A 287 10.25 -14.98 10.64
CA PRO A 287 9.80 -15.16 12.03
C PRO A 287 9.79 -13.85 12.82
N TRP A 288 10.42 -12.79 12.31
CA TRP A 288 10.44 -11.43 12.88
C TRP A 288 9.29 -10.53 12.40
N SER A 289 8.39 -11.02 11.56
CA SER A 289 7.20 -10.26 11.17
C SER A 289 6.28 -9.99 12.38
N VAL A 290 5.70 -8.79 12.42
CA VAL A 290 4.66 -8.38 13.37
C VAL A 290 3.32 -8.97 12.95
#